data_AF-A0A672L5F0-F1
#
_entry.id   AF-A0A672L5F0-F1
#
_cell.length_a   1.000
_cell.length_b   1.000
_cell.length_c   1.000
_cell.angle_alpha   90.00
_cell.angle_beta   90.00
_cell.angle_gamma   90.00
#
_symmetry.space_group_name_H-M   'P 1'
#
loop_
_entity.id
_entity.type
_entity.pdbx_description
1 polymer ?
#
loop_
_entity_poly.entity_id
_entity_poly.type
_entity_poly.pdbx_seq_one_letter_code
_entity_poly.pdbx_strand_id
1 'polypeptide(L)'
;MSYILYSRLNRFIYQHNPCFTKSTVRGTIKEKPGFNPSEDAAALRKAIEGIGTTEKTLIDVLTQRSNAQRQLICKAYQDATGRTLCDALEGDTNGHFEDILVALITPPAKFDCQEFIQAIKGAGTTESILIELFASRSNHQIKAICDAYLAETGRALIHDLKSEVSGDFEKTLLILAEGKRDESTNVDMAKAKEDAKILYEAGEKTWGTDESKFIDILCHRSVPQLRQTLVEYKSLSGKTLQESIEREVSGRLEEILVAIVKCVKSVPAYLAERLYKNMKGAGTTESTLTRIIVSRSEVDLQDIKAEYKKLFGTSLYSDIESETSGDFCQTLLKICGEDGK
;
A
#
# COMPACT_ATOMS: atom_id res chain seq x y z
N MET A 1 18.65 -8.91 -16.73
CA MET A 1 18.71 -8.35 -15.35
C MET A 1 17.52 -8.76 -14.47
N SER A 2 16.34 -9.10 -15.02
CA SER A 2 15.13 -9.47 -14.24
C SER A 2 15.20 -10.83 -13.51
N TYR A 3 15.84 -11.86 -14.09
CA TYR A 3 15.91 -13.22 -13.51
C TYR A 3 16.79 -13.36 -12.26
N ILE A 4 17.81 -12.51 -12.10
CA ILE A 4 18.76 -12.60 -10.97
C ILE A 4 18.15 -11.99 -9.70
N LEU A 5 17.34 -10.93 -9.83
CA LEU A 5 16.53 -10.39 -8.73
C LEU A 5 15.46 -11.40 -8.28
N TYR A 6 14.81 -12.07 -9.23
CA TYR A 6 13.77 -13.06 -8.95
C TYR A 6 14.28 -14.28 -8.14
N SER A 7 15.45 -14.81 -8.50
CA SER A 7 16.03 -15.98 -7.81
C SER A 7 16.52 -15.69 -6.37
N ARG A 8 16.89 -14.44 -6.06
CA ARG A 8 17.29 -14.04 -4.69
C ARG A 8 16.09 -13.90 -3.74
N LEU A 9 14.94 -13.43 -4.24
CA LEU A 9 13.66 -13.36 -3.50
C LEU A 9 13.20 -14.72 -2.98
N ASN A 10 13.34 -15.79 -3.79
CA ASN A 10 12.80 -17.11 -3.45
C ASN A 10 13.63 -17.93 -2.44
N ARG A 11 14.90 -17.57 -2.19
CA ARG A 11 15.79 -18.35 -1.30
C ARG A 11 15.72 -17.92 0.17
N PHE A 12 15.31 -16.69 0.49
CA PHE A 12 15.31 -16.16 1.87
C PHE A 12 13.96 -16.19 2.59
N ILE A 13 12.84 -16.29 1.88
CA ILE A 13 11.49 -16.28 2.50
C ILE A 13 11.19 -17.59 3.26
N TYR A 14 11.89 -18.69 2.97
CA TYR A 14 11.57 -20.01 3.53
C TYR A 14 12.40 -20.42 4.76
N GLN A 15 13.24 -19.55 5.33
CA GLN A 15 14.10 -19.95 6.44
C GLN A 15 13.82 -19.34 7.82
N HIS A 16 12.98 -18.32 7.97
CA HIS A 16 12.71 -17.74 9.30
C HIS A 16 11.20 -17.51 9.53
N ASN A 17 10.60 -18.32 10.41
CA ASN A 17 9.31 -18.07 11.03
C ASN A 17 9.55 -17.38 12.38
N PRO A 18 9.24 -16.09 12.57
CA PRO A 18 9.08 -15.54 13.91
C PRO A 18 7.64 -15.80 14.38
N CYS A 19 7.55 -16.51 15.49
CA CYS A 19 6.38 -16.60 16.36
C CYS A 19 5.83 -15.18 16.66
N PHE A 20 4.53 -14.98 16.49
CA PHE A 20 3.86 -13.70 16.66
C PHE A 20 3.90 -13.21 18.11
N THR A 21 4.63 -12.12 18.35
CA THR A 21 4.42 -11.24 19.51
C THR A 21 3.43 -10.15 19.13
N LYS A 22 2.58 -9.74 20.10
CA LYS A 22 1.58 -8.65 20.01
C LYS A 22 1.94 -7.57 18.99
N SER A 23 1.00 -7.24 18.08
CA SER A 23 1.14 -6.20 17.05
C SER A 23 1.55 -4.85 17.67
N THR A 24 2.84 -4.58 17.72
CA THR A 24 3.36 -3.22 17.87
C THR A 24 3.32 -2.62 16.48
N VAL A 25 2.49 -1.61 16.25
CA VAL A 25 2.53 -0.79 15.04
C VAL A 25 3.97 -0.35 14.78
N ARG A 26 4.51 -0.64 13.58
CA ARG A 26 5.91 -0.36 13.21
C ARG A 26 6.00 0.81 12.22
N GLY A 27 5.17 1.82 12.46
CA GLY A 27 5.24 3.11 11.78
C GLY A 27 6.50 3.91 12.13
N THR A 28 6.91 4.77 11.21
CA THR A 28 7.98 5.77 11.38
C THR A 28 7.44 7.05 12.01
N ILE A 29 6.20 7.43 11.72
CA ILE A 29 5.50 8.56 12.34
C ILE A 29 4.79 8.07 13.60
N LYS A 30 4.89 8.86 14.67
CA LYS A 30 4.29 8.60 15.98
C LYS A 30 3.58 9.86 16.49
N GLU A 31 2.69 9.68 17.45
CA GLU A 31 2.09 10.80 18.16
C GLU A 31 3.17 11.65 18.84
N LYS A 32 3.09 12.97 18.67
CA LYS A 32 3.97 13.91 19.38
C LYS A 32 3.48 14.07 20.83
N PRO A 33 4.35 13.85 21.83
CA PRO A 33 4.06 14.18 23.23
C PRO A 33 3.88 15.69 23.44
N GLY A 34 2.96 16.09 24.32
CA GLY A 34 2.70 17.52 24.60
C GLY A 34 2.12 18.28 23.40
N PHE A 35 1.44 17.58 22.49
CA PHE A 35 0.81 18.17 21.30
C PHE A 35 -0.25 19.23 21.67
N ASN A 36 -0.16 20.40 21.03
CA ASN A 36 -1.15 21.46 21.09
C ASN A 36 -1.61 21.81 19.66
N PRO A 37 -2.87 21.50 19.27
CA PRO A 37 -3.35 21.73 17.92
C PRO A 37 -3.39 23.22 17.54
N SER A 38 -3.67 24.11 18.50
CA SER A 38 -3.77 25.55 18.23
C SER A 38 -2.40 26.19 17.97
N GLU A 39 -1.35 25.73 18.67
CA GLU A 39 0.02 26.19 18.42
C GLU A 39 0.51 25.74 17.04
N ASP A 40 0.27 24.49 16.67
CA ASP A 40 0.65 23.97 15.37
C ASP A 40 -0.15 24.65 14.24
N ALA A 41 -1.45 24.86 14.43
CA ALA A 41 -2.28 25.59 13.47
C ALA A 41 -1.78 27.03 13.27
N ALA A 42 -1.41 27.74 14.35
CA ALA A 42 -0.83 29.08 14.27
C ALA A 42 0.54 29.08 13.56
N ALA A 43 1.37 28.06 13.80
CA ALA A 43 2.66 27.91 13.13
C ALA A 43 2.50 27.66 11.62
N LEU A 44 1.57 26.78 11.23
CA LEU A 44 1.25 26.53 9.82
C LEU A 44 0.68 27.77 9.15
N ARG A 45 -0.25 28.47 9.82
CA ARG A 45 -0.81 29.73 9.33
C ARG A 45 0.30 30.75 9.05
N LYS A 46 1.21 30.96 10.00
CA LYS A 46 2.35 31.87 9.83
C LYS A 46 3.30 31.42 8.71
N ALA A 47 3.43 30.13 8.47
CA ALA A 47 4.25 29.59 7.40
C ALA A 47 3.65 29.81 6.00
N ILE A 48 2.33 30.02 5.92
CA ILE A 48 1.57 30.24 4.69
C ILE A 48 1.31 31.76 4.49
N GLU A 49 1.06 32.52 5.55
CA GLU A 49 0.76 33.96 5.46
C GLU A 49 2.03 34.80 5.18
N GLY A 50 2.16 35.33 3.96
CA GLY A 50 3.22 36.28 3.61
C GLY A 50 3.55 36.35 2.11
N ILE A 51 4.67 36.98 1.77
CA ILE A 51 5.27 36.82 0.44
C ILE A 51 6.18 35.59 0.52
N GLY A 52 5.70 34.47 -0.03
CA GLY A 52 6.39 33.18 -0.01
C GLY A 52 5.99 32.28 1.16
N THR A 53 6.33 31.01 1.05
CA THR A 53 5.99 29.94 2.00
C THR A 53 7.21 29.58 2.84
N THR A 54 7.02 29.18 4.10
CA THR A 54 8.11 28.58 4.91
C THR A 54 7.97 27.06 4.87
N GLU A 55 8.44 26.42 3.79
CA GLU A 55 8.26 25.00 3.49
C GLU A 55 8.79 24.12 4.63
N LYS A 56 9.93 24.48 5.21
CA LYS A 56 10.51 23.78 6.36
C LYS A 56 9.53 23.66 7.54
N THR A 57 8.77 24.71 7.84
CA THR A 57 7.78 24.67 8.94
C THR A 57 6.64 23.73 8.61
N LEU A 58 6.15 23.74 7.36
CA LEU A 58 5.12 22.80 6.90
C LEU A 58 5.60 21.37 7.06
N ILE A 59 6.81 21.08 6.58
CA ILE A 59 7.45 19.77 6.67
C ILE A 59 7.61 19.33 8.13
N ASP A 60 8.24 20.15 8.96
CA ASP A 60 8.55 19.78 10.35
C ASP A 60 7.29 19.58 11.20
N VAL A 61 6.24 20.37 10.99
CA VAL A 61 4.96 20.18 11.69
C VAL A 61 4.26 18.93 11.16
N LEU A 62 4.01 18.83 9.86
CA LEU A 62 3.15 17.76 9.31
C LEU A 62 3.82 16.39 9.35
N THR A 63 5.13 16.27 9.21
CA THR A 63 5.82 14.96 9.26
C THR A 63 6.05 14.44 10.69
N GLN A 64 5.86 15.27 11.71
CA GLN A 64 6.10 14.93 13.13
C GLN A 64 4.82 14.89 13.97
N ARG A 65 3.66 14.70 13.33
CA ARG A 65 2.37 14.50 13.99
C ARG A 65 1.72 13.27 13.38
N SER A 66 1.06 12.46 14.20
CA SER A 66 0.20 11.39 13.66
C SER A 66 -0.93 11.98 12.85
N ASN A 67 -1.54 11.21 11.96
CA ASN A 67 -2.66 11.66 11.16
C ASN A 67 -3.83 12.10 12.07
N ALA A 68 -4.08 11.38 13.17
CA ALA A 68 -5.07 11.77 14.17
C ALA A 68 -4.79 13.17 14.75
N GLN A 69 -3.53 13.49 15.07
CA GLN A 69 -3.13 14.84 15.49
C GLN A 69 -3.29 15.85 14.36
N ARG A 70 -2.93 15.51 13.11
CA ARG A 70 -3.15 16.39 11.96
C ARG A 70 -4.63 16.74 11.75
N GLN A 71 -5.56 15.81 11.99
CA GLN A 71 -6.99 16.12 11.93
C GLN A 71 -7.39 17.21 12.96
N LEU A 72 -6.79 17.16 14.16
CA LEU A 72 -7.01 18.19 15.17
C LEU A 72 -6.40 19.55 14.76
N ILE A 73 -5.24 19.53 14.08
CA ILE A 73 -4.62 20.73 13.52
C ILE A 73 -5.51 21.32 12.41
N CYS A 74 -6.00 20.50 11.48
CA CYS A 74 -6.91 20.93 10.41
C CYS A 74 -8.14 21.64 10.97
N LYS A 75 -8.75 21.07 12.02
CA LYS A 75 -9.89 21.68 12.70
C LYS A 75 -9.52 23.01 13.36
N ALA A 76 -8.43 23.04 14.16
CA ALA A 76 -8.00 24.26 14.83
C ALA A 76 -7.63 25.38 13.83
N TYR A 77 -7.04 25.02 12.69
CA TYR A 77 -6.72 25.95 11.60
C TYR A 77 -7.99 26.55 10.99
N GLN A 78 -9.00 25.71 10.71
CA GLN A 78 -10.28 26.17 10.18
C GLN A 78 -11.02 27.06 11.18
N ASP A 79 -11.07 26.69 12.46
CA ASP A 79 -11.71 27.48 13.52
C ASP A 79 -11.05 28.86 13.67
N ALA A 80 -9.73 28.97 13.48
CA ALA A 80 -8.98 30.21 13.66
C ALA A 80 -8.94 31.12 12.41
N THR A 81 -9.08 30.56 11.21
CA THR A 81 -8.90 31.31 9.94
C THR A 81 -10.16 31.38 9.08
N GLY A 82 -11.12 30.49 9.28
CA GLY A 82 -12.27 30.30 8.40
C GLY A 82 -11.96 29.59 7.07
N ARG A 83 -10.68 29.31 6.76
CA ARG A 83 -10.22 28.57 5.57
C ARG A 83 -9.76 27.18 5.97
N THR A 84 -9.97 26.16 5.14
CA THR A 84 -9.45 24.82 5.45
C THR A 84 -7.92 24.78 5.26
N LEU A 85 -7.23 23.91 6.01
CA LEU A 85 -5.78 23.74 5.81
C LEU A 85 -5.46 23.17 4.43
N CYS A 86 -6.35 22.33 3.85
CA CYS A 86 -6.20 21.80 2.50
C CYS A 86 -6.15 22.92 1.46
N ASP A 87 -7.18 23.79 1.45
CA ASP A 87 -7.24 24.92 0.52
C ASP A 87 -6.03 25.85 0.71
N ALA A 88 -5.55 25.99 1.95
CA ALA A 88 -4.38 26.81 2.26
C ALA A 88 -3.10 26.25 1.66
N LEU A 89 -2.87 24.94 1.77
CA LEU A 89 -1.71 24.27 1.17
C LEU A 89 -1.76 24.34 -0.37
N GLU A 90 -2.92 24.05 -0.97
CA GLU A 90 -3.12 24.10 -2.44
C GLU A 90 -2.98 25.53 -3.01
N GLY A 91 -3.15 26.57 -2.19
CA GLY A 91 -2.97 27.95 -2.62
C GLY A 91 -1.52 28.45 -2.59
N ASP A 92 -0.66 27.83 -1.79
CA ASP A 92 0.67 28.34 -1.42
C ASP A 92 1.81 27.34 -1.70
N THR A 93 1.48 26.12 -2.10
CA THR A 93 2.44 25.12 -2.57
C THR A 93 2.08 24.70 -4.01
N ASN A 94 2.88 23.83 -4.63
CA ASN A 94 2.55 23.26 -5.94
C ASN A 94 3.29 21.93 -6.17
N GLY A 95 2.85 21.21 -7.20
CA GLY A 95 3.48 19.97 -7.67
C GLY A 95 3.53 18.88 -6.59
N HIS A 96 4.56 18.03 -6.65
CA HIS A 96 4.66 16.88 -5.76
C HIS A 96 4.83 17.24 -4.28
N PHE A 97 5.33 18.45 -3.99
CA PHE A 97 5.39 18.94 -2.62
C PHE A 97 3.99 19.24 -2.08
N GLU A 98 3.13 19.88 -2.85
CA GLU A 98 1.71 20.05 -2.49
C GLU A 98 1.02 18.70 -2.29
N ASP A 99 1.17 17.79 -3.26
CA ASP A 99 0.53 16.47 -3.26
C ASP A 99 0.80 15.71 -1.95
N ILE A 100 2.07 15.70 -1.49
CA ILE A 100 2.44 14.98 -0.27
C ILE A 100 1.94 15.67 1.01
N LEU A 101 1.90 17.00 1.06
CA LEU A 101 1.37 17.71 2.24
C LEU A 101 -0.14 17.50 2.37
N VAL A 102 -0.87 17.57 1.25
CA VAL A 102 -2.31 17.26 1.20
C VAL A 102 -2.56 15.80 1.59
N ALA A 103 -1.76 14.86 1.07
CA ALA A 103 -1.84 13.45 1.47
C ALA A 103 -1.62 13.25 2.98
N LEU A 104 -0.65 13.95 3.58
CA LEU A 104 -0.37 13.84 5.02
C LEU A 104 -1.55 14.28 5.89
N ILE A 105 -2.27 15.33 5.51
CA ILE A 105 -3.41 15.85 6.28
C ILE A 105 -4.75 15.15 5.96
N THR A 106 -4.78 14.29 4.95
CA THR A 106 -6.00 13.57 4.56
C THR A 106 -6.21 12.34 5.45
N PRO A 107 -7.43 12.08 5.97
CA PRO A 107 -7.72 10.86 6.72
C PRO A 107 -7.37 9.59 5.92
N PRO A 108 -6.82 8.51 6.51
CA PRO A 108 -6.29 7.38 5.74
C PRO A 108 -7.29 6.72 4.79
N ALA A 109 -8.54 6.51 5.25
CA ALA A 109 -9.59 5.91 4.41
C ALA A 109 -10.02 6.84 3.26
N LYS A 110 -10.01 8.17 3.50
CA LYS A 110 -10.29 9.15 2.46
C LYS A 110 -9.14 9.21 1.45
N PHE A 111 -7.90 9.11 1.90
CA PHE A 111 -6.74 9.10 1.01
C PHE A 111 -6.75 7.86 0.09
N ASP A 112 -6.96 6.66 0.63
CA ASP A 112 -7.11 5.45 -0.18
C ASP A 112 -8.35 5.53 -1.13
N CYS A 113 -9.45 6.20 -0.71
CA CYS A 113 -10.61 6.47 -1.55
C CYS A 113 -10.26 7.40 -2.73
N GLN A 114 -9.51 8.47 -2.49
CA GLN A 114 -9.06 9.39 -3.54
C GLN A 114 -8.11 8.70 -4.53
N GLU A 115 -7.21 7.83 -4.05
CA GLU A 115 -6.36 7.00 -4.92
C GLU A 115 -7.19 6.04 -5.77
N PHE A 116 -8.26 5.45 -5.21
CA PHE A 116 -9.20 4.64 -5.98
C PHE A 116 -9.92 5.48 -7.05
N ILE A 117 -10.48 6.64 -6.70
CA ILE A 117 -11.14 7.57 -7.63
C ILE A 117 -10.19 7.94 -8.76
N GLN A 118 -8.96 8.31 -8.41
CA GLN A 118 -7.94 8.68 -9.39
C GLN A 118 -7.57 7.51 -10.32
N ALA A 119 -7.55 6.28 -9.80
CA ALA A 119 -7.29 5.10 -10.60
C ALA A 119 -8.38 4.80 -11.64
N ILE A 120 -9.62 5.22 -11.41
CA ILE A 120 -10.75 5.01 -12.32
C ILE A 120 -11.19 6.27 -13.06
N LYS A 121 -10.44 7.37 -12.92
CA LYS A 121 -10.81 8.65 -13.52
C LYS A 121 -10.21 8.81 -14.92
N GLY A 122 -11.05 9.17 -15.87
CA GLY A 122 -10.63 9.59 -17.22
C GLY A 122 -10.71 8.47 -18.25
N ALA A 123 -9.95 8.59 -19.33
CA ALA A 123 -9.93 7.58 -20.40
C ALA A 123 -8.95 6.47 -20.03
N GLY A 124 -9.48 5.36 -19.51
CA GLY A 124 -8.71 4.20 -19.07
C GLY A 124 -8.60 4.12 -17.54
N THR A 125 -8.03 3.02 -17.07
CA THR A 125 -7.89 2.70 -15.65
C THR A 125 -6.41 2.57 -15.30
N THR A 126 -6.01 3.00 -14.12
CA THR A 126 -4.66 2.75 -13.59
C THR A 126 -4.70 1.48 -12.74
N GLU A 127 -4.65 0.32 -13.37
CA GLU A 127 -4.87 -0.96 -12.67
C GLU A 127 -3.81 -1.26 -11.62
N SER A 128 -2.59 -0.75 -11.78
CA SER A 128 -1.51 -0.92 -10.81
C SER A 128 -1.84 -0.34 -9.43
N ILE A 129 -2.67 0.72 -9.34
CA ILE A 129 -3.15 1.31 -8.08
C ILE A 129 -4.25 0.41 -7.49
N LEU A 130 -5.21 -0.03 -8.30
CA LEU A 130 -6.25 -0.96 -7.85
C LEU A 130 -5.63 -2.24 -7.29
N ILE A 131 -4.64 -2.80 -7.98
CA ILE A 131 -3.91 -3.99 -7.54
C ILE A 131 -3.21 -3.76 -6.20
N GLU A 132 -2.56 -2.61 -6.02
CA GLU A 132 -1.90 -2.26 -4.75
C GLU A 132 -2.89 -2.20 -3.60
N LEU A 133 -4.01 -1.47 -3.79
CA LEU A 133 -5.03 -1.26 -2.76
C LEU A 133 -5.67 -2.59 -2.37
N PHE A 134 -6.25 -3.32 -3.32
CA PHE A 134 -7.03 -4.52 -3.01
C PHE A 134 -6.18 -5.72 -2.57
N ALA A 135 -4.90 -5.80 -2.96
CA ALA A 135 -4.03 -6.88 -2.48
C ALA A 135 -3.42 -6.61 -1.09
N SER A 136 -3.19 -5.34 -0.73
CA SER A 136 -2.41 -4.98 0.48
C SER A 136 -3.23 -4.55 1.69
N ARG A 137 -4.48 -4.12 1.50
CA ARG A 137 -5.34 -3.60 2.57
C ARG A 137 -6.06 -4.74 3.29
N SER A 138 -6.26 -4.58 4.61
CA SER A 138 -7.05 -5.51 5.42
C SER A 138 -8.55 -5.36 5.14
N ASN A 139 -9.36 -6.33 5.58
CA ASN A 139 -10.82 -6.25 5.49
C ASN A 139 -11.37 -4.95 6.09
N HIS A 140 -10.87 -4.57 7.28
CA HIS A 140 -11.24 -3.31 7.93
C HIS A 140 -10.91 -2.08 7.07
N GLN A 141 -9.72 -2.05 6.47
CA GLN A 141 -9.31 -0.95 5.59
C GLN A 141 -10.15 -0.92 4.31
N ILE A 142 -10.41 -2.05 3.66
CA ILE A 142 -11.28 -2.14 2.48
C ILE A 142 -12.68 -1.61 2.79
N LYS A 143 -13.27 -2.02 3.92
CA LYS A 143 -14.58 -1.50 4.33
C LYS A 143 -14.55 0.01 4.54
N ALA A 144 -13.52 0.54 5.20
CA ALA A 144 -13.37 1.97 5.40
C ALA A 144 -13.23 2.75 4.09
N ILE A 145 -12.54 2.19 3.08
CA ILE A 145 -12.45 2.77 1.73
C ILE A 145 -13.84 2.81 1.07
N CYS A 146 -14.58 1.69 1.11
CA CYS A 146 -15.94 1.63 0.56
C CYS A 146 -16.89 2.62 1.23
N ASP A 147 -16.81 2.77 2.56
CA ASP A 147 -17.62 3.74 3.31
C ASP A 147 -17.24 5.19 2.97
N ALA A 148 -15.93 5.50 2.86
CA ALA A 148 -15.45 6.82 2.44
C ALA A 148 -15.89 7.16 1.00
N TYR A 149 -15.81 6.19 0.09
CA TYR A 149 -16.26 6.34 -1.30
C TYR A 149 -17.75 6.61 -1.40
N LEU A 150 -18.56 5.89 -0.63
CA LEU A 150 -20.00 6.11 -0.57
C LEU A 150 -20.32 7.51 -0.03
N ALA A 151 -19.61 7.95 1.01
CA ALA A 151 -19.80 9.28 1.59
C ALA A 151 -19.41 10.40 0.62
N GLU A 152 -18.36 10.21 -0.18
CA GLU A 152 -17.84 11.21 -1.11
C GLU A 152 -18.63 11.28 -2.43
N THR A 153 -19.07 10.13 -2.95
CA THR A 153 -19.68 10.04 -4.30
C THR A 153 -21.19 9.78 -4.29
N GLY A 154 -21.74 9.35 -3.15
CA GLY A 154 -23.13 8.85 -3.06
C GLY A 154 -23.37 7.52 -3.77
N ARG A 155 -22.32 6.86 -4.30
CA ARG A 155 -22.42 5.59 -5.04
C ARG A 155 -21.59 4.51 -4.34
N ALA A 156 -22.01 3.26 -4.48
CA ALA A 156 -21.23 2.14 -3.98
C ALA A 156 -19.98 1.95 -4.85
N LEU A 157 -18.80 1.80 -4.23
CA LEU A 157 -17.52 1.60 -4.92
C LEU A 157 -17.59 0.47 -5.97
N ILE A 158 -18.24 -0.64 -5.62
CA ILE A 158 -18.39 -1.81 -6.49
C ILE A 158 -19.15 -1.51 -7.79
N HIS A 159 -20.02 -0.49 -7.81
CA HIS A 159 -20.76 -0.13 -9.03
C HIS A 159 -19.81 0.46 -10.06
N ASP A 160 -18.96 1.41 -9.63
CA ASP A 160 -18.03 2.07 -10.54
C ASP A 160 -16.86 1.17 -10.88
N LEU A 161 -16.44 0.29 -9.96
CA LEU A 161 -15.46 -0.75 -10.29
C LEU A 161 -15.93 -1.65 -11.45
N LYS A 162 -17.22 -2.02 -11.51
CA LYS A 162 -17.78 -2.84 -12.59
C LYS A 162 -17.83 -2.15 -13.95
N SER A 163 -17.85 -0.81 -14.00
CA SER A 163 -17.82 -0.10 -15.28
C SER A 163 -16.41 0.05 -15.85
N GLU A 164 -15.38 -0.14 -15.03
CA GLU A 164 -13.98 0.20 -15.35
C GLU A 164 -13.16 -1.03 -15.74
N VAL A 165 -13.45 -2.17 -15.12
CA VAL A 165 -12.72 -3.41 -15.34
C VAL A 165 -13.67 -4.53 -15.78
N SER A 166 -13.11 -5.56 -16.42
CA SER A 166 -13.89 -6.68 -16.93
C SER A 166 -13.20 -8.04 -16.72
N GLY A 167 -13.98 -9.10 -16.89
CA GLY A 167 -13.47 -10.48 -16.89
C GLY A 167 -13.03 -10.96 -15.51
N ASP A 168 -12.04 -11.86 -15.47
CA ASP A 168 -11.59 -12.45 -14.20
C ASP A 168 -10.83 -11.45 -13.30
N PHE A 169 -10.26 -10.40 -13.89
CA PHE A 169 -9.69 -9.29 -13.14
C PHE A 169 -10.78 -8.54 -12.37
N GLU A 170 -11.90 -8.19 -13.01
CA GLU A 170 -13.09 -7.62 -12.35
C GLU A 170 -13.59 -8.53 -11.23
N LYS A 171 -13.81 -9.82 -11.51
CA LYS A 171 -14.29 -10.78 -10.50
C LYS A 171 -13.38 -10.81 -9.28
N THR A 172 -12.07 -10.81 -9.48
CA THR A 172 -11.08 -10.82 -8.40
C THR A 172 -11.19 -9.55 -7.55
N LEU A 173 -11.21 -8.37 -8.18
CA LEU A 173 -11.31 -7.11 -7.46
C LEU A 173 -12.63 -6.97 -6.71
N LEU A 174 -13.74 -7.45 -7.28
CA LEU A 174 -15.05 -7.43 -6.61
C LEU A 174 -15.07 -8.29 -5.35
N ILE A 175 -14.49 -9.49 -5.38
CA ILE A 175 -14.39 -10.35 -4.19
C ILE A 175 -13.54 -9.68 -3.12
N LEU A 176 -12.40 -9.08 -3.49
CA LEU A 176 -11.54 -8.37 -2.55
C LEU A 176 -12.25 -7.13 -1.96
N ALA A 177 -13.02 -6.41 -2.77
CA ALA A 177 -13.78 -5.23 -2.36
C ALA A 177 -14.90 -5.54 -1.36
N GLU A 178 -15.32 -6.80 -1.22
CA GLU A 178 -16.24 -7.19 -0.15
C GLU A 178 -15.62 -7.04 1.25
N GLY A 179 -14.29 -7.12 1.37
CA GLY A 179 -13.60 -7.06 2.65
C GLY A 179 -14.00 -8.19 3.60
N LYS A 180 -14.14 -9.41 3.08
CA LYS A 180 -14.60 -10.60 3.83
C LYS A 180 -13.66 -11.80 3.75
N ARG A 181 -12.37 -11.58 3.49
CA ARG A 181 -11.38 -12.66 3.59
C ARG A 181 -11.44 -13.27 5.00
N ASP A 182 -11.31 -14.59 5.13
CA ASP A 182 -11.26 -15.22 6.44
C ASP A 182 -10.12 -14.61 7.30
N GLU A 183 -10.44 -14.17 8.52
CA GLU A 183 -9.48 -13.59 9.48
C GLU A 183 -9.01 -14.59 10.53
N SER A 184 -9.39 -15.87 10.39
CA SER A 184 -8.96 -16.93 11.29
C SER A 184 -7.43 -17.07 11.34
N THR A 185 -6.92 -17.26 12.55
CA THR A 185 -5.48 -17.49 12.78
C THR A 185 -5.10 -18.97 12.78
N ASN A 186 -6.10 -19.85 12.83
CA ASN A 186 -5.91 -21.29 12.87
C ASN A 186 -5.62 -21.81 11.46
N VAL A 187 -4.75 -22.82 11.38
CA VAL A 187 -4.38 -23.46 10.11
C VAL A 187 -4.91 -24.89 10.10
N ASP A 188 -5.71 -25.21 9.09
CA ASP A 188 -6.10 -26.58 8.77
C ASP A 188 -5.10 -27.16 7.77
N MET A 189 -4.27 -28.09 8.26
CA MET A 189 -3.23 -28.75 7.47
C MET A 189 -3.79 -29.63 6.35
N ALA A 190 -4.94 -30.29 6.58
CA ALA A 190 -5.58 -31.12 5.56
C ALA A 190 -6.14 -30.23 4.45
N LYS A 191 -6.78 -29.12 4.82
CA LYS A 191 -7.28 -28.14 3.86
C LYS A 191 -6.16 -27.46 3.07
N ALA A 192 -5.01 -27.18 3.70
CA ALA A 192 -3.86 -26.59 3.00
C ALA A 192 -3.33 -27.54 1.90
N LYS A 193 -3.24 -28.84 2.20
CA LYS A 193 -2.85 -29.87 1.23
C LYS A 193 -3.87 -30.03 0.12
N GLU A 194 -5.16 -30.00 0.47
CA GLU A 194 -6.25 -30.06 -0.50
C GLU A 194 -6.23 -28.85 -1.45
N ASP A 195 -6.18 -27.63 -0.91
CA ASP A 195 -6.14 -26.41 -1.72
C ASP A 195 -4.87 -26.36 -2.59
N ALA A 196 -3.73 -26.80 -2.07
CA ALA A 196 -2.49 -26.90 -2.85
C ALA A 196 -2.62 -27.88 -4.02
N LYS A 197 -3.26 -29.03 -3.80
CA LYS A 197 -3.55 -30.00 -4.85
C LYS A 197 -4.51 -29.43 -5.90
N ILE A 198 -5.58 -28.75 -5.46
CA ILE A 198 -6.53 -28.09 -6.37
C ILE A 198 -5.82 -27.07 -7.25
N LEU A 199 -4.99 -26.19 -6.69
CA LEU A 199 -4.23 -25.20 -7.46
C LEU A 199 -3.25 -25.85 -8.44
N TYR A 200 -2.63 -26.96 -8.05
CA TYR A 200 -1.69 -27.68 -8.90
C TYR A 200 -2.39 -28.36 -10.08
N GLU A 201 -3.57 -28.94 -9.83
CA GLU A 201 -4.39 -29.57 -10.86
C GLU A 201 -5.02 -28.53 -11.81
N ALA A 202 -5.45 -27.38 -11.27
CA ALA A 202 -6.05 -26.27 -12.01
C ALA A 202 -5.06 -25.49 -12.90
N GLY A 203 -3.75 -25.62 -12.67
CA GLY A 203 -2.71 -24.98 -13.49
C GLY A 203 -1.84 -26.01 -14.20
N GLU A 204 -0.74 -26.41 -13.57
CA GLU A 204 0.35 -27.20 -14.17
C GLU A 204 -0.05 -28.57 -14.78
N LYS A 205 -1.23 -29.11 -14.44
CA LYS A 205 -1.74 -30.39 -14.99
C LYS A 205 -2.85 -30.24 -16.04
N THR A 206 -3.29 -29.03 -16.33
CA THR A 206 -4.34 -28.75 -17.29
C THR A 206 -3.76 -28.04 -18.52
N TRP A 207 -4.36 -28.22 -19.70
CA TRP A 207 -4.04 -27.38 -20.84
C TRP A 207 -4.85 -26.08 -20.71
N GLY A 208 -4.16 -24.98 -20.40
CA GLY A 208 -4.78 -23.76 -19.90
C GLY A 208 -4.90 -23.76 -18.37
N THR A 209 -5.54 -22.73 -17.82
CA THR A 209 -5.71 -22.56 -16.36
C THR A 209 -7.19 -22.55 -16.01
N ASP A 210 -7.58 -23.13 -14.88
CA ASP A 210 -8.88 -22.87 -14.25
C ASP A 210 -8.73 -21.68 -13.29
N GLU A 211 -8.83 -20.46 -13.83
CA GLU A 211 -8.63 -19.21 -13.08
C GLU A 211 -9.60 -19.10 -11.91
N SER A 212 -10.79 -19.69 -12.01
CA SER A 212 -11.81 -19.64 -10.95
C SER A 212 -11.33 -20.27 -9.65
N LYS A 213 -10.51 -21.34 -9.72
CA LYS A 213 -9.94 -22.00 -8.53
C LYS A 213 -8.87 -21.16 -7.87
N PHE A 214 -8.05 -20.48 -8.67
CA PHE A 214 -7.06 -19.54 -8.15
C PHE A 214 -7.75 -18.39 -7.42
N ILE A 215 -8.76 -17.80 -8.03
CA ILE A 215 -9.52 -16.68 -7.46
C ILE A 215 -10.22 -17.10 -6.17
N ASP A 216 -10.93 -18.23 -6.16
CA ASP A 216 -11.64 -18.72 -4.97
C ASP A 216 -10.71 -18.92 -3.78
N ILE A 217 -9.60 -19.64 -3.98
CA ILE A 217 -8.67 -19.96 -2.90
C ILE A 217 -7.93 -18.70 -2.44
N LEU A 218 -7.34 -17.95 -3.38
CA LEU A 218 -6.48 -16.80 -3.06
C LEU A 218 -7.26 -15.62 -2.49
N CYS A 219 -8.56 -15.46 -2.77
CA CYS A 219 -9.34 -14.34 -2.24
C CYS A 219 -10.01 -14.62 -0.90
N HIS A 220 -10.39 -15.88 -0.60
CA HIS A 220 -11.21 -16.19 0.57
C HIS A 220 -10.45 -16.75 1.77
N ARG A 221 -9.39 -17.54 1.55
CA ARG A 221 -8.66 -18.19 2.65
C ARG A 221 -7.91 -17.17 3.51
N SER A 222 -7.78 -17.46 4.79
CA SER A 222 -7.02 -16.62 5.72
C SER A 222 -5.55 -16.57 5.35
N VAL A 223 -4.87 -15.49 5.73
CA VAL A 223 -3.44 -15.33 5.43
C VAL A 223 -2.60 -16.47 6.02
N PRO A 224 -2.80 -16.92 7.27
CA PRO A 224 -2.10 -18.08 7.81
C PRO A 224 -2.39 -19.37 7.02
N GLN A 225 -3.66 -19.61 6.66
CA GLN A 225 -4.04 -20.77 5.85
C GLN A 225 -3.34 -20.76 4.49
N LEU A 226 -3.37 -19.63 3.78
CA LEU A 226 -2.71 -19.49 2.48
C LEU A 226 -1.21 -19.68 2.57
N ARG A 227 -0.54 -19.16 3.61
CA ARG A 227 0.90 -19.40 3.81
C ARG A 227 1.21 -20.89 3.87
N GLN A 228 0.40 -21.67 4.57
CA GLN A 228 0.57 -23.12 4.58
C GLN A 228 0.26 -23.74 3.21
N THR A 229 -0.80 -23.32 2.54
CA THR A 229 -1.11 -23.76 1.16
C THR A 229 0.06 -23.50 0.20
N LEU A 230 0.75 -22.36 0.30
CA LEU A 230 1.93 -22.05 -0.51
C LEU A 230 3.12 -22.98 -0.24
N VAL A 231 3.29 -23.44 1.01
CA VAL A 231 4.32 -24.43 1.38
C VAL A 231 3.99 -25.79 0.79
N GLU A 232 2.75 -26.27 0.98
CA GLU A 232 2.28 -27.55 0.44
C GLU A 232 2.33 -27.56 -1.09
N TYR A 233 1.94 -26.45 -1.74
CA TYR A 233 2.01 -26.31 -3.20
C TYR A 233 3.45 -26.49 -3.70
N LYS A 234 4.41 -25.82 -3.07
CA LYS A 234 5.83 -25.94 -3.44
C LYS A 234 6.35 -27.35 -3.25
N SER A 235 5.93 -28.03 -2.18
CA SER A 235 6.30 -29.44 -1.94
C SER A 235 5.71 -30.37 -3.00
N LEU A 236 4.53 -30.07 -3.53
CA LEU A 236 3.83 -30.90 -4.50
C LEU A 236 4.32 -30.68 -5.94
N SER A 237 4.47 -29.42 -6.36
CA SER A 237 4.76 -29.04 -7.74
C SER A 237 6.26 -28.87 -8.04
N GLY A 238 7.08 -28.69 -7.00
CA GLY A 238 8.48 -28.30 -7.13
C GLY A 238 8.69 -26.82 -7.51
N LYS A 239 7.62 -26.04 -7.69
CA LYS A 239 7.64 -24.62 -8.06
C LYS A 239 6.89 -23.81 -7.02
N THR A 240 7.25 -22.55 -6.86
CA THR A 240 6.41 -21.63 -6.06
C THR A 240 5.12 -21.33 -6.82
N LEU A 241 4.02 -21.07 -6.09
CA LEU A 241 2.75 -20.71 -6.73
C LEU A 241 2.87 -19.46 -7.62
N GLN A 242 3.73 -18.51 -7.23
CA GLN A 242 4.00 -17.32 -8.04
C GLN A 242 4.60 -17.70 -9.41
N GLU A 243 5.62 -18.57 -9.44
CA GLU A 243 6.24 -19.03 -10.70
C GLU A 243 5.25 -19.76 -11.60
N SER A 244 4.28 -20.47 -11.01
CA SER A 244 3.21 -21.12 -11.78
C SER A 244 2.18 -20.11 -12.30
N ILE A 245 1.77 -19.12 -11.50
CA ILE A 245 0.86 -18.06 -11.97
C ILE A 245 1.50 -17.28 -13.13
N GLU A 246 2.74 -16.85 -13.00
CA GLU A 246 3.47 -16.07 -14.03
C GLU A 246 3.73 -16.86 -15.33
N ARG A 247 3.53 -18.18 -15.32
CA ARG A 247 3.65 -19.03 -16.52
C ARG A 247 2.33 -19.37 -17.17
N GLU A 248 1.28 -19.53 -16.36
CA GLU A 248 0.00 -20.10 -16.80
C GLU A 248 -1.13 -19.04 -16.90
N VAL A 249 -0.95 -17.86 -16.29
CA VAL A 249 -1.88 -16.73 -16.33
C VAL A 249 -1.17 -15.54 -16.97
N SER A 250 -1.91 -14.66 -17.65
CA SER A 250 -1.35 -13.46 -18.28
C SER A 250 -2.15 -12.19 -18.01
N GLY A 251 -1.50 -11.04 -18.18
CA GLY A 251 -2.13 -9.73 -18.12
C GLY A 251 -2.60 -9.35 -16.71
N ARG A 252 -3.67 -8.56 -16.63
CA ARG A 252 -4.12 -7.96 -15.36
C ARG A 252 -4.50 -8.98 -14.29
N LEU A 253 -4.98 -10.15 -14.68
CA LEU A 253 -5.29 -11.23 -13.75
C LEU A 253 -4.01 -11.81 -13.13
N GLU A 254 -2.97 -12.04 -13.94
CA GLU A 254 -1.67 -12.49 -13.45
C GLU A 254 -1.13 -11.51 -12.40
N GLU A 255 -1.16 -10.22 -12.72
CA GLU A 255 -0.62 -9.17 -11.86
C GLU A 255 -1.30 -9.12 -10.47
N ILE A 256 -2.65 -9.21 -10.41
CA ILE A 256 -3.36 -9.22 -9.13
C ILE A 256 -3.13 -10.51 -8.35
N LEU A 257 -3.15 -11.68 -8.99
CA LEU A 257 -2.93 -12.96 -8.31
C LEU A 257 -1.50 -13.04 -7.73
N VAL A 258 -0.51 -12.57 -8.49
CA VAL A 258 0.88 -12.42 -8.01
C VAL A 258 0.96 -11.43 -6.85
N ALA A 259 0.28 -10.28 -6.94
CA ALA A 259 0.24 -9.30 -5.85
C ALA A 259 -0.37 -9.87 -4.56
N ILE A 260 -1.46 -10.64 -4.66
CA ILE A 260 -2.07 -11.34 -3.52
C ILE A 260 -1.07 -12.32 -2.91
N VAL A 261 -0.44 -13.17 -3.72
CA VAL A 261 0.56 -14.15 -3.23
C VAL A 261 1.73 -13.45 -2.53
N LYS A 262 2.21 -12.33 -3.07
CA LYS A 262 3.26 -11.52 -2.43
C LYS A 262 2.79 -10.92 -1.11
N CYS A 263 1.59 -10.34 -1.06
CA CYS A 263 1.03 -9.75 0.17
C CYS A 263 0.77 -10.82 1.26
N VAL A 264 0.30 -12.01 0.88
CA VAL A 264 0.17 -13.16 1.77
C VAL A 264 1.51 -13.52 2.40
N LYS A 265 2.60 -13.53 1.61
CA LYS A 265 3.95 -13.75 2.14
C LYS A 265 4.36 -12.59 3.06
N SER A 266 4.36 -11.37 2.55
CA SER A 266 4.72 -10.16 3.29
C SER A 266 4.24 -8.91 2.52
N VAL A 267 3.27 -8.18 3.08
CA VAL A 267 2.88 -6.86 2.59
C VAL A 267 4.06 -5.88 2.58
N PRO A 268 4.91 -5.80 3.65
CA PRO A 268 6.09 -4.94 3.61
C PRO A 268 7.05 -5.23 2.46
N ALA A 269 7.31 -6.50 2.15
CA ALA A 269 8.19 -6.87 1.04
C ALA A 269 7.58 -6.53 -0.33
N TYR A 270 6.27 -6.72 -0.49
CA TYR A 270 5.54 -6.32 -1.70
C TYR A 270 5.66 -4.81 -1.95
N LEU A 271 5.41 -4.00 -0.92
CA LEU A 271 5.49 -2.54 -1.03
C LEU A 271 6.93 -2.05 -1.22
N ALA A 272 7.92 -2.71 -0.60
CA ALA A 272 9.33 -2.44 -0.87
C ALA A 272 9.71 -2.68 -2.34
N GLU A 273 9.25 -3.78 -2.94
CA GLU A 273 9.45 -4.06 -4.37
C GLU A 273 8.80 -3.00 -5.25
N ARG A 274 7.60 -2.53 -4.90
CA ARG A 274 6.94 -1.45 -5.63
C ARG A 274 7.72 -0.14 -5.54
N LEU A 275 8.18 0.26 -4.36
CA LEU A 275 9.02 1.44 -4.17
C LEU A 275 10.29 1.36 -5.03
N TYR A 276 10.98 0.21 -5.00
CA TYR A 276 12.22 0.02 -5.77
C TYR A 276 11.98 0.12 -7.29
N LYS A 277 10.95 -0.56 -7.81
CA LYS A 277 10.64 -0.54 -9.25
C LYS A 277 10.29 0.85 -9.76
N ASN A 278 9.57 1.65 -8.95
CA ASN A 278 9.19 3.01 -9.33
C ASN A 278 10.35 4.02 -9.22
N MET A 279 11.38 3.72 -8.43
CA MET A 279 12.60 4.52 -8.34
C MET A 279 13.66 4.15 -9.39
N LYS A 280 13.77 2.87 -9.79
CA LYS A 280 14.79 2.41 -10.76
C LYS A 280 14.27 2.25 -12.20
N GLY A 281 12.99 2.50 -12.43
CA GLY A 281 12.38 2.51 -13.77
C GLY A 281 12.64 3.79 -14.55
N ALA A 282 12.29 3.81 -15.84
CA ALA A 282 12.30 5.03 -16.64
C ALA A 282 11.07 5.90 -16.28
N GLY A 283 11.24 6.77 -15.30
CA GLY A 283 10.22 7.71 -14.83
C GLY A 283 9.84 7.44 -13.38
N THR A 284 10.26 8.34 -12.49
CA THR A 284 9.74 8.45 -11.12
C THR A 284 8.21 8.49 -11.19
N THR A 285 7.53 7.77 -10.30
CA THR A 285 6.10 8.00 -10.05
C THR A 285 5.95 8.53 -8.64
N GLU A 286 6.19 9.83 -8.50
CA GLU A 286 6.09 10.59 -7.25
C GLU A 286 4.76 10.30 -6.54
N SER A 287 3.68 10.07 -7.29
CA SER A 287 2.39 9.61 -6.77
C SER A 287 2.46 8.25 -6.05
N THR A 288 3.20 7.26 -6.57
CA THR A 288 3.39 5.97 -5.88
C THR A 288 4.27 6.13 -4.64
N LEU A 289 5.32 6.95 -4.71
CA LEU A 289 6.14 7.25 -3.54
C LEU A 289 5.29 7.91 -2.45
N THR A 290 4.54 8.96 -2.77
CA THR A 290 3.60 9.62 -1.86
C THR A 290 2.60 8.62 -1.29
N ARG A 291 1.89 7.86 -2.13
CA ARG A 291 0.87 6.90 -1.68
C ARG A 291 1.44 5.88 -0.71
N ILE A 292 2.55 5.22 -1.04
CA ILE A 292 3.12 4.17 -0.18
C ILE A 292 3.74 4.79 1.07
N ILE A 293 4.57 5.82 0.96
CA ILE A 293 5.26 6.40 2.12
C ILE A 293 4.26 7.00 3.11
N VAL A 294 3.24 7.73 2.64
CA VAL A 294 2.21 8.31 3.52
C VAL A 294 1.31 7.23 4.12
N SER A 295 0.71 6.35 3.29
CA SER A 295 -0.28 5.36 3.78
C SER A 295 0.33 4.33 4.74
N ARG A 296 1.64 4.10 4.69
CA ARG A 296 2.34 3.13 5.54
C ARG A 296 3.12 3.75 6.70
N SER A 297 3.26 5.07 6.72
CA SER A 297 4.04 5.83 7.72
C SER A 297 3.65 5.54 9.17
N GLU A 298 2.38 5.20 9.43
CA GLU A 298 1.82 4.89 10.74
C GLU A 298 1.39 3.42 10.87
N VAL A 299 1.85 2.54 9.97
CA VAL A 299 1.48 1.11 9.94
C VAL A 299 2.72 0.23 10.07
N ASP A 300 3.55 0.19 9.03
CA ASP A 300 4.63 -0.79 8.87
C ASP A 300 5.82 -0.24 8.06
N LEU A 301 5.96 1.08 7.92
CA LEU A 301 7.06 1.66 7.13
C LEU A 301 8.46 1.26 7.63
N GLN A 302 8.64 0.95 8.93
CA GLN A 302 9.91 0.39 9.41
C GLN A 302 10.18 -1.02 8.86
N ASP A 303 9.14 -1.84 8.71
CA ASP A 303 9.28 -3.19 8.16
C ASP A 303 9.50 -3.14 6.64
N ILE A 304 8.87 -2.19 5.96
CA ILE A 304 9.13 -1.91 4.54
C ILE A 304 10.60 -1.52 4.34
N LYS A 305 11.15 -0.62 5.17
CA LYS A 305 12.57 -0.25 5.13
C LYS A 305 13.48 -1.45 5.31
N ALA A 306 13.17 -2.33 6.25
CA ALA A 306 13.95 -3.54 6.51
C ALA A 306 13.92 -4.52 5.33
N GLU A 307 12.75 -4.81 4.78
CA GLU A 307 12.62 -5.66 3.59
C GLU A 307 13.26 -5.02 2.35
N TYR A 308 13.13 -3.71 2.17
CA TYR A 308 13.80 -2.98 1.08
C TYR A 308 15.31 -3.19 1.11
N LYS A 309 15.95 -2.95 2.26
CA LYS A 309 17.39 -3.14 2.44
C LYS A 309 17.82 -4.58 2.22
N LYS A 310 17.03 -5.53 2.73
CA LYS A 310 17.28 -6.97 2.56
C LYS A 310 17.19 -7.40 1.09
N LEU A 311 16.23 -6.87 0.32
CA LEU A 311 15.98 -7.27 -1.05
C LEU A 311 16.94 -6.62 -2.05
N PHE A 312 17.29 -5.36 -1.84
CA PHE A 312 18.01 -4.54 -2.85
C PHE A 312 19.43 -4.16 -2.44
N GLY A 313 19.79 -4.29 -1.16
CA GLY A 313 21.14 -3.98 -0.67
C GLY A 313 21.42 -2.49 -0.45
N THR A 314 20.57 -1.60 -0.94
CA THR A 314 20.52 -0.15 -0.64
C THR A 314 19.41 0.15 0.35
N SER A 315 19.47 1.28 1.06
CA SER A 315 18.37 1.66 1.95
C SER A 315 17.29 2.45 1.20
N LEU A 316 16.06 2.36 1.69
CA LEU A 316 14.95 3.16 1.16
C LEU A 316 15.27 4.66 1.27
N TYR A 317 15.93 5.07 2.36
CA TYR A 317 16.34 6.46 2.56
C TYR A 317 17.33 6.92 1.49
N SER A 318 18.41 6.16 1.24
CA SER A 318 19.41 6.54 0.24
C SER A 318 18.83 6.60 -1.17
N ASP A 319 17.93 5.68 -1.50
CA ASP A 319 17.34 5.64 -2.83
C ASP A 319 16.34 6.81 -3.01
N ILE A 320 15.52 7.16 -2.00
CA ILE A 320 14.69 8.37 -2.03
C ILE A 320 15.55 9.64 -2.23
N GLU A 321 16.64 9.75 -1.47
CA GLU A 321 17.55 10.91 -1.55
C GLU A 321 18.18 11.04 -2.94
N SER A 322 18.50 9.92 -3.60
CA SER A 322 19.11 9.92 -4.93
C SER A 322 18.13 10.16 -6.08
N GLU A 323 16.85 9.78 -5.93
CA GLU A 323 15.87 9.77 -7.03
C GLU A 323 14.84 10.92 -6.92
N THR A 324 14.87 11.72 -5.85
CA THR A 324 13.96 12.85 -5.64
C THR A 324 14.73 14.10 -5.22
N SER A 325 14.13 15.29 -5.35
CA SER A 325 14.78 16.55 -4.98
C SER A 325 13.81 17.56 -4.33
N GLY A 326 14.35 18.69 -3.86
CA GLY A 326 13.57 19.79 -3.27
C GLY A 326 12.80 19.41 -2.01
N ASP A 327 11.75 20.16 -1.70
CA ASP A 327 10.94 19.99 -0.50
C ASP A 327 10.13 18.69 -0.50
N PHE A 328 9.82 18.15 -1.67
CA PHE A 328 9.23 16.82 -1.81
C PHE A 328 10.17 15.73 -1.25
N CYS A 329 11.44 15.74 -1.66
CA CYS A 329 12.46 14.82 -1.12
C CYS A 329 12.62 14.98 0.39
N GLN A 330 12.74 16.22 0.88
CA GLN A 330 12.87 16.48 2.32
C GLN A 330 11.67 15.95 3.11
N THR A 331 10.46 16.07 2.57
CA THR A 331 9.24 15.53 3.18
C THR A 331 9.27 14.00 3.23
N LEU A 332 9.60 13.34 2.11
CA LEU A 332 9.72 11.88 2.04
C LEU A 332 10.76 11.35 3.03
N LEU A 333 11.94 11.98 3.09
CA LEU A 333 13.03 11.58 3.99
C LEU A 333 12.63 11.74 5.46
N LYS A 334 11.90 12.81 5.82
CA LYS A 334 11.36 13.01 7.17
C LYS A 334 10.34 11.95 7.56
N ILE A 335 9.46 11.56 6.64
CA ILE A 335 8.49 10.47 6.88
C ILE A 335 9.21 9.12 6.99
N CYS A 336 10.14 8.83 6.07
CA CYS A 336 10.92 7.59 6.07
C CYS A 336 11.76 7.45 7.35
N GLY A 337 12.31 8.57 7.83
CA GLY A 337 13.30 8.61 8.91
C GLY A 337 14.63 7.99 8.50
N GLU A 338 15.72 8.45 9.12
CA GLU A 338 17.06 7.92 8.86
C GLU A 338 17.14 6.41 9.14
N ASP A 339 18.15 5.74 8.57
CA ASP A 339 18.48 4.38 8.92
C ASP A 339 18.89 4.32 10.40
N GLY A 340 18.25 3.45 11.19
CA GLY A 340 18.68 3.23 12.56
C GLY A 340 20.14 2.75 12.59
N LYS A 341 20.98 3.41 13.39
CA LYS A 341 22.32 2.93 13.71
C LYS A 341 22.29 1.62 14.47
#